data_AF-A0A819SSJ3-F1
#
_entry.id   AF-A0A819SSJ3-F1
#
_cell.length_a   1.000
_cell.length_b   1.000
_cell.length_c   1.000
_cell.angle_alpha   90.00
_cell.angle_beta   90.00
_cell.angle_gamma   90.00
#
_symmetry.space_group_name_H-M   'P 1'
#
loop_
_entity.id
_entity.type
_entity.pdbx_description
1 polymer ?
#
loop_
_entity_poly.entity_id
_entity_poly.type
_entity_poly.pdbx_seq_one_letter_code
_entity_poly.pdbx_strand_id
1 'polypeptide(L)'
;MPGNDRLTRSLPHLQNLIKRDPDAYREDFKLQYLHFESQFMELTAKPDIWNKSLAENISFVSQVAHCYPEESKGLSQMFMDVLRLYSTVLNNDIRLVIVRALILMRNRGLIDCTSLCELFFLRLLQCQDRLLRVTIQTHY
;
A
#
# COMPACT_ATOMS: atom_id res chain seq x y z
N MET A 1 -29.04 19.96 -10.68
CA MET A 1 -28.40 18.81 -11.33
C MET A 1 -26.93 18.74 -10.89
N PRO A 2 -26.54 17.96 -9.86
CA PRO A 2 -25.13 17.78 -9.54
C PRO A 2 -24.66 16.49 -10.21
N GLY A 3 -24.41 16.57 -11.52
CA GLY A 3 -23.93 15.46 -12.33
C GLY A 3 -22.68 15.90 -13.06
N ASN A 4 -21.52 15.89 -12.39
CA ASN A 4 -20.21 15.75 -13.04
C ASN A 4 -19.00 15.58 -12.09
N ASP A 5 -19.14 15.70 -10.76
CA ASP A 5 -18.00 15.62 -9.83
C ASP A 5 -17.48 14.21 -9.50
N ARG A 6 -18.04 13.16 -10.11
CA ARG A 6 -17.66 11.75 -9.82
C ARG A 6 -16.53 11.22 -10.70
N LEU A 7 -16.21 11.87 -11.82
CA LEU A 7 -15.26 11.37 -12.83
C LEU A 7 -13.85 11.96 -12.73
N THR A 8 -13.61 12.98 -11.89
CA THR A 8 -12.31 13.68 -11.79
C THR A 8 -11.78 13.79 -10.36
N ARG A 9 -12.18 12.90 -9.43
CA ARG A 9 -11.52 12.87 -8.13
C ARG A 9 -10.19 12.15 -8.24
N SER A 10 -9.13 12.92 -8.39
CA SER A 10 -7.77 12.40 -8.26
C SER A 10 -7.61 11.74 -6.88
N LEU A 11 -6.81 10.67 -6.80
CA LEU A 11 -6.55 9.97 -5.54
C LEU A 11 -6.17 10.92 -4.38
N PRO A 12 -5.32 11.96 -4.58
CA PRO A 12 -5.01 12.93 -3.53
C PRO A 12 -6.22 13.74 -3.07
N HIS A 13 -7.14 14.07 -3.98
CA HIS A 13 -8.35 14.80 -3.62
C HIS A 13 -9.29 13.92 -2.79
N LEU A 14 -9.55 12.69 -3.25
CA LEU A 14 -10.36 11.72 -2.50
C LEU A 14 -9.77 11.45 -1.11
N GLN A 15 -8.44 11.37 -1.02
CA GLN A 15 -7.74 11.17 0.23
C GLN A 15 -8.00 12.31 1.24
N ASN A 16 -7.96 13.56 0.78
CA ASN A 16 -8.24 14.72 1.63
C ASN A 16 -9.70 14.75 2.09
N LEU A 17 -10.62 14.35 1.21
CA LEU A 17 -12.04 14.24 1.53
C LEU A 17 -12.29 13.16 2.60
N ILE A 18 -11.75 11.96 2.42
CA ILE A 18 -11.84 10.86 3.39
C ILE A 18 -11.28 11.28 4.76
N LYS A 19 -10.13 11.96 4.79
CA LYS A 19 -9.54 12.43 6.06
C LYS A 19 -10.39 13.48 6.77
N ARG A 20 -11.25 14.21 6.06
CA ARG A 20 -12.15 15.22 6.62
C ARG A 20 -13.47 14.62 7.10
N ASP A 21 -14.04 13.70 6.33
CA ASP A 21 -15.31 13.05 6.64
C ASP A 21 -15.31 11.58 6.17
N PRO A 22 -14.78 10.64 6.96
CA PRO A 22 -14.66 9.24 6.55
C PRO A 22 -16.00 8.58 6.21
N ASP A 23 -17.07 8.89 6.95
CA ASP A 23 -18.33 8.18 6.74
C ASP A 23 -19.02 8.60 5.43
N ALA A 24 -18.90 9.88 5.03
CA ALA A 24 -19.45 10.37 3.76
C ALA A 24 -18.77 9.77 2.52
N TYR A 25 -17.50 9.40 2.62
CA TYR A 25 -16.70 8.90 1.48
C TYR A 25 -16.39 7.39 1.55
N ARG A 26 -17.08 6.65 2.43
CA ARG A 26 -16.86 5.20 2.60
C ARG A 26 -17.17 4.40 1.32
N GLU A 27 -18.22 4.75 0.58
CA GLU A 27 -18.56 4.08 -0.68
C GLU A 27 -17.52 4.33 -1.77
N ASP A 28 -17.04 5.58 -1.90
CA ASP A 28 -15.98 5.95 -2.83
C ASP A 28 -14.68 5.18 -2.49
N PHE A 29 -14.35 5.04 -1.20
CA PHE A 29 -13.23 4.22 -0.75
C PHE A 29 -13.38 2.75 -1.14
N LYS A 30 -14.56 2.14 -0.90
CA LYS A 30 -14.82 0.74 -1.25
C LYS A 30 -14.65 0.48 -2.74
N LEU A 31 -15.15 1.37 -3.60
CA LEU A 31 -14.96 1.27 -5.05
C LEU A 31 -13.47 1.33 -5.42
N GLN A 32 -12.72 2.24 -4.81
CA GLN A 32 -11.28 2.35 -5.05
C GLN A 32 -10.51 1.13 -4.52
N TYR A 33 -10.94 0.57 -3.40
CA TYR A 33 -10.35 -0.62 -2.79
C TYR A 33 -10.53 -1.85 -3.68
N LEU A 34 -11.73 -2.06 -4.23
CA LEU A 34 -11.99 -3.14 -5.20
C LEU A 34 -11.11 -3.02 -6.45
N HIS A 35 -10.92 -1.79 -6.95
CA HIS A 35 -10.01 -1.55 -8.08
C HIS A 35 -8.56 -1.90 -7.72
N PHE A 36 -8.11 -1.48 -6.54
CA PHE A 36 -6.81 -1.85 -6.00
C PHE A 36 -6.65 -3.37 -5.90
N GLU A 37 -7.62 -4.11 -5.36
CA GLU A 37 -7.57 -5.57 -5.24
C GLU A 37 -7.43 -6.26 -6.60
N SER A 38 -8.16 -5.79 -7.61
CA SER A 38 -8.02 -6.30 -8.99
C SER A 38 -6.60 -6.09 -9.53
N GLN A 39 -6.05 -4.89 -9.38
CA GLN A 39 -4.68 -4.60 -9.82
C GLN A 39 -3.63 -5.36 -9.02
N PHE A 40 -3.89 -5.60 -7.74
CA PHE A 40 -3.00 -6.36 -6.87
C PHE A 40 -3.01 -7.86 -7.24
N MET A 41 -4.16 -8.40 -7.64
CA MET A 41 -4.25 -9.76 -8.18
C MET A 41 -3.43 -9.89 -9.48
N GLU A 42 -3.50 -8.89 -10.38
CA GLU A 42 -2.66 -8.87 -11.59
C GLU A 42 -1.15 -8.82 -11.26
N LEU A 43 -0.76 -8.09 -10.21
CA LEU A 43 0.62 -8.06 -9.73
C LEU A 43 1.11 -9.45 -9.33
N THR A 44 0.29 -10.25 -8.63
CA THR A 44 0.67 -11.62 -8.25
C THR A 44 0.87 -12.53 -9.46
N ALA A 45 0.16 -12.27 -10.56
CA ALA A 45 0.35 -12.99 -11.82
C ALA A 45 1.59 -12.51 -12.60
N LYS A 46 1.94 -11.21 -12.52
CA LYS A 46 3.06 -10.59 -13.24
C LYS A 46 3.85 -9.60 -12.35
N PRO A 47 4.67 -10.10 -11.41
CA PRO A 47 5.32 -9.26 -10.40
C PRO A 47 6.46 -8.37 -10.92
N ASP A 48 7.02 -8.66 -12.10
CA ASP A 48 8.14 -7.91 -12.68
C ASP A 48 7.71 -6.62 -13.41
N ILE A 49 6.40 -6.46 -13.65
CA ILE A 49 5.88 -5.32 -14.42
C ILE A 49 5.64 -4.12 -13.51
N TRP A 50 6.24 -2.99 -13.87
CA TRP A 50 5.92 -1.71 -13.26
C TRP A 50 4.49 -1.28 -13.59
N ASN A 51 3.71 -0.96 -12.56
CA ASN A 51 2.37 -0.40 -12.71
C ASN A 51 2.22 0.86 -11.85
N LYS A 52 2.29 2.02 -12.51
CA LYS A 52 2.15 3.33 -11.86
C LYS A 52 0.80 3.49 -11.15
N SER A 53 -0.29 3.04 -11.77
CA SER A 53 -1.63 3.15 -11.19
C SER A 53 -1.75 2.31 -9.91
N LEU A 54 -1.18 1.10 -9.91
CA LEU A 54 -1.11 0.27 -8.71
C LEU A 54 -0.27 0.92 -7.60
N ALA A 55 0.87 1.51 -7.96
CA ALA A 55 1.72 2.21 -6.99
C ALA A 55 1.00 3.40 -6.32
N GLU A 56 0.25 4.17 -7.10
CA GLU A 56 -0.58 5.27 -6.59
C GLU A 56 -1.71 4.74 -5.70
N ASN A 57 -2.34 3.63 -6.08
CA ASN A 57 -3.38 2.95 -5.29
C ASN A 57 -2.85 2.42 -3.96
N ILE A 58 -1.71 1.70 -3.95
CA ILE A 58 -1.05 1.24 -2.73
C ILE A 58 -0.78 2.41 -1.78
N SER A 59 -0.26 3.51 -2.31
CA SER A 59 0.02 4.72 -1.54
C SER A 59 -1.26 5.36 -0.98
N PHE A 60 -2.33 5.38 -1.77
CA PHE A 60 -3.62 5.91 -1.35
C PHE A 60 -4.24 5.07 -0.23
N VAL A 61 -4.43 3.75 -0.44
CA VAL A 61 -5.09 2.87 0.55
C VAL A 61 -4.33 2.86 1.86
N SER A 62 -2.99 2.84 1.83
CA SER A 62 -2.16 2.87 3.03
C SER A 62 -2.31 4.16 3.83
N GLN A 63 -2.57 5.30 3.17
CA GLN A 63 -2.75 6.59 3.85
C GLN A 63 -4.13 6.75 4.47
N VAL A 64 -5.15 6.08 3.94
CA VAL A 64 -6.53 6.13 4.46
C VAL A 64 -6.92 4.89 5.27
N ALA A 65 -6.06 3.87 5.34
CA ALA A 65 -6.33 2.61 6.05
C ALA A 65 -6.77 2.82 7.51
N HIS A 66 -6.15 3.77 8.22
CA HIS A 66 -6.54 4.14 9.59
C HIS A 66 -7.96 4.71 9.72
N CYS A 67 -8.55 5.27 8.65
CA CYS A 67 -9.92 5.78 8.64
C CYS A 67 -10.94 4.63 8.52
N TYR A 68 -10.54 3.49 7.94
CA TYR A 68 -11.40 2.33 7.68
C TYR A 68 -10.71 1.04 8.15
N PRO A 69 -10.55 0.85 9.47
CA PRO A 69 -9.81 -0.29 10.02
C PRO A 69 -10.47 -1.65 9.71
N GLU A 70 -11.80 -1.69 9.62
CA GLU A 70 -12.54 -2.91 9.28
C GLU A 70 -12.35 -3.30 7.81
N GLU A 71 -12.51 -2.36 6.88
CA GLU A 71 -12.31 -2.60 5.46
C GLU A 71 -10.83 -2.82 5.09
N SER A 72 -9.91 -2.21 5.83
CA SER A 72 -8.46 -2.35 5.60
C SER A 72 -7.85 -3.51 6.40
N LYS A 73 -8.68 -4.34 7.03
CA LYS A 73 -8.24 -5.49 7.80
C LYS A 73 -7.56 -6.50 6.88
N GLY A 74 -6.30 -6.82 7.18
CA GLY A 74 -5.50 -7.73 6.37
C GLY A 74 -4.73 -7.06 5.22
N LEU A 75 -4.92 -5.77 4.96
CA LEU A 75 -4.13 -5.03 3.95
C LEU A 75 -2.62 -5.14 4.22
N SER A 76 -2.22 -4.98 5.47
CA SER A 76 -0.82 -5.13 5.91
C SER A 76 -0.29 -6.55 5.65
N GLN A 77 -1.10 -7.57 5.94
CA GLN A 77 -0.74 -8.97 5.68
C GLN A 77 -0.57 -9.22 4.18
N MET A 78 -1.47 -8.69 3.35
CA MET A 78 -1.43 -8.84 1.90
C MET A 78 -0.12 -8.27 1.30
N PHE A 79 0.32 -7.11 1.80
CA PHE A 79 1.61 -6.52 1.45
C PHE A 79 2.80 -7.35 1.95
N MET A 80 2.74 -7.87 3.17
CA MET A 80 3.78 -8.74 3.72
C MET A 80 3.92 -10.04 2.91
N ASP A 81 2.81 -10.64 2.49
CA ASP A 81 2.78 -11.89 1.73
C ASP A 81 3.36 -11.71 0.32
N VAL A 82 3.03 -10.60 -0.37
CA VAL A 82 3.62 -10.33 -1.69
C VAL A 82 5.12 -10.09 -1.59
N LEU A 83 5.58 -9.32 -0.61
CA LEU A 83 7.02 -9.18 -0.38
C LEU A 83 7.66 -10.52 -0.04
N ARG A 84 6.99 -11.37 0.74
CA ARG A 84 7.52 -12.70 1.11
C ARG A 84 7.59 -13.64 -0.10
N LEU A 85 6.58 -13.67 -0.96
CA LEU A 85 6.48 -14.61 -2.08
C LEU A 85 7.30 -14.16 -3.30
N TYR A 86 7.33 -12.86 -3.56
CA TYR A 86 7.86 -12.32 -4.82
C TYR A 86 9.07 -11.39 -4.64
N SER A 87 9.69 -11.30 -3.44
CA SER A 87 10.79 -10.34 -3.15
C SER A 87 11.90 -10.26 -4.20
N THR A 88 12.24 -11.35 -4.89
CA THR A 88 13.34 -11.40 -5.87
C THR A 88 12.94 -11.02 -7.29
N VAL A 89 11.65 -11.19 -7.64
CA VAL A 89 11.09 -10.95 -8.98
C VAL A 89 10.20 -9.73 -9.05
N LEU A 90 9.81 -9.19 -7.90
CA LEU A 90 9.00 -7.98 -7.81
C LEU A 90 9.81 -6.80 -8.32
N ASN A 91 9.21 -6.00 -9.20
CA ASN A 91 9.80 -4.75 -9.66
C ASN A 91 10.26 -3.87 -8.48
N ASN A 92 11.47 -3.28 -8.58
CA ASN A 92 12.08 -2.55 -7.47
C ASN A 92 11.24 -1.35 -7.01
N ASP A 93 10.56 -0.65 -7.93
CA ASP A 93 9.71 0.51 -7.59
C ASP A 93 8.46 0.08 -6.82
N ILE A 94 7.78 -1.00 -7.25
CA ILE A 94 6.63 -1.56 -6.52
C ILE A 94 7.08 -2.05 -5.12
N ARG A 95 8.23 -2.72 -5.05
CA ARG A 95 8.81 -3.17 -3.77
C ARG A 95 9.01 -1.99 -2.81
N LEU A 96 9.58 -0.89 -3.29
CA LEU A 96 9.81 0.31 -2.49
C LEU A 96 8.49 0.95 -2.03
N VAL A 97 7.47 1.00 -2.90
CA VAL A 97 6.15 1.53 -2.57
C VAL A 97 5.46 0.71 -1.49
N ILE A 98 5.49 -0.63 -1.59
CA ILE A 98 4.93 -1.52 -0.56
C ILE A 98 5.68 -1.39 0.76
N VAL A 99 7.01 -1.31 0.74
CA VAL A 99 7.82 -1.10 1.94
C VAL A 99 7.47 0.22 2.63
N ARG A 100 7.35 1.32 1.87
CA ARG A 100 6.93 2.63 2.41
C ARG A 100 5.52 2.58 3.00
N ALA A 101 4.60 1.89 2.34
CA ALA A 101 3.26 1.65 2.85
C ALA A 101 3.26 0.93 4.20
N LEU A 102 4.02 -0.16 4.32
CA LEU A 102 4.16 -0.91 5.57
C LEU A 102 4.77 -0.07 6.70
N ILE A 103 5.81 0.71 6.41
CA ILE A 103 6.41 1.65 7.39
C ILE A 103 5.36 2.68 7.86
N LEU A 104 4.58 3.24 6.93
CA LEU A 104 3.51 4.18 7.28
C LEU A 104 2.45 3.53 8.18
N MET A 105 2.02 2.32 7.84
CA MET A 105 1.04 1.57 8.64
C MET A 105 1.57 1.24 10.03
N ARG A 106 2.84 0.89 10.17
CA ARG A 106 3.53 0.72 11.46
C ARG A 106 3.54 2.00 12.29
N ASN A 107 3.92 3.12 11.68
CA ASN A 107 3.96 4.42 12.36
C ASN A 107 2.58 4.85 12.88
N ARG A 108 1.51 4.30 12.29
CA ARG A 108 0.11 4.52 12.71
C ARG A 108 -0.40 3.46 13.70
N GLY A 109 0.45 2.55 14.15
CA GLY A 109 0.09 1.47 15.08
C GLY A 109 -0.75 0.34 14.47
N LEU A 110 -0.82 0.25 13.13
CA LEU A 110 -1.59 -0.80 12.43
C LEU A 110 -0.80 -2.12 12.28
N ILE A 111 0.50 -2.13 12.57
CA ILE A 111 1.38 -3.30 12.44
C ILE A 111 2.27 -3.37 13.67
N ASP A 112 2.38 -4.56 14.27
CA ASP A 112 3.31 -4.81 15.36
C ASP A 112 4.77 -4.69 14.90
N CYS A 113 5.63 -4.11 15.74
CA CYS A 113 7.04 -3.87 15.39
C CYS A 113 7.80 -5.16 15.09
N THR A 114 7.43 -6.27 15.73
CA THR A 114 8.13 -7.56 15.63
C THR A 114 7.97 -8.18 14.24
N SER A 115 6.75 -8.15 13.70
CA SER A 115 6.42 -8.72 12.38
C SER A 115 7.13 -8.00 11.24
N LEU A 116 7.31 -6.69 11.36
CA LEU A 116 8.06 -5.90 10.38
C LEU A 116 9.56 -6.13 10.47
N CYS A 117 10.12 -6.18 11.69
CA CYS A 117 11.53 -6.50 11.91
C CYS A 117 11.89 -7.83 11.26
N GLU A 118 11.09 -8.89 11.47
CA GLU A 118 11.34 -10.20 10.86
C GLU A 118 11.27 -10.14 9.33
N LEU A 119 10.29 -9.46 8.74
CA LEU A 119 10.17 -9.36 7.28
C LEU A 119 11.35 -8.61 6.64
N PHE A 120 11.79 -7.51 7.28
CA PHE A 120 12.93 -6.72 6.82
C PHE A 120 14.26 -7.48 6.99
N PHE A 121 14.46 -8.17 8.12
CA PHE A 121 15.69 -8.91 8.39
C PHE A 121 15.80 -10.22 7.61
N LEU A 122 14.73 -11.02 7.49
CA LEU A 122 14.82 -12.33 6.83
C LEU A 122 14.96 -12.26 5.31
N ARG A 123 14.42 -11.23 4.63
CA ARG A 123 14.35 -11.23 3.16
C ARG A 123 14.90 -9.99 2.46
N LEU A 124 14.76 -8.79 3.03
CA LEU A 124 15.24 -7.57 2.34
C LEU A 124 16.75 -7.35 2.47
N LEU A 125 17.41 -7.98 3.45
CA LEU A 125 18.88 -8.07 3.51
C LEU A 125 19.48 -9.02 2.47
N GLN A 126 18.70 -9.97 1.92
CA GLN A 126 19.12 -10.82 0.80
C GLN A 126 18.92 -10.13 -0.56
N CYS A 127 18.02 -9.14 -0.68
CA CYS A 127 17.90 -8.32 -1.88
C CYS A 127 19.16 -7.46 -2.06
N GLN A 128 19.80 -7.52 -3.23
CA GLN A 128 21.00 -6.75 -3.58
C GLN A 128 20.77 -5.23 -3.75
N ASP A 129 19.71 -4.66 -3.16
CA ASP A 129 19.37 -3.26 -3.39
C ASP A 129 19.94 -2.36 -2.29
N ARG A 130 21.01 -1.63 -2.62
CA ARG A 130 21.73 -0.74 -1.69
C ARG A 130 20.82 0.38 -1.15
N LEU A 131 19.91 0.89 -1.98
CA LEU A 131 19.05 2.02 -1.63
C LEU A 131 17.97 1.61 -0.63
N LEU A 132 17.49 0.37 -0.78
CA LEU A 132 16.51 -0.21 0.12
C LEU A 132 17.12 -0.49 1.51
N ARG A 133 18.38 -0.97 1.56
CA ARG A 133 19.12 -1.14 2.83
C ARG A 133 19.29 0.16 3.61
N VAL A 134 19.68 1.25 2.93
CA VAL A 134 19.86 2.56 3.56
C VAL A 134 18.52 3.09 4.10
N THR A 135 17.44 2.92 3.33
CA THR A 135 16.10 3.38 3.76
C THR A 135 15.63 2.63 5.00
N ILE A 136 15.86 1.31 5.08
CA ILE A 136 15.51 0.50 6.25
C ILE A 136 16.36 0.90 7.48
N GLN A 137 17.68 1.06 7.31
CA GLN A 137 18.60 1.45 8.40
C GLN A 137 18.35 2.86 8.96
N THR A 138 17.67 3.73 8.22
CA THR A 138 17.38 5.11 8.67
C THR A 138 16.09 5.18 9.49
N HIS A 139 15.20 4.21 9.35
CA HIS A 139 13.87 4.21 9.98
C HIS A 139 13.70 3.19 11.12
N TYR A 140 14.74 2.42 11.40
CA TYR A 140 14.92 1.55 12.56
C TYR A 140 16.10 2.03 13.39
#